data_AF-A0A7W9BBI9-F1
#
_entry.id   AF-A0A7W9BBI9-F1
#
_cell.length_a   1.000
_cell.length_b   1.000
_cell.length_c   1.000
_cell.angle_alpha   90.00
_cell.angle_beta   90.00
_cell.angle_gamma   90.00
#
_symmetry.space_group_name_H-M   'P 1'
#
loop_
_entity.id
_entity.type
_entity.pdbx_description
1 polymer ?
#
loop_
_entity_poly.entity_id
_entity_poly.type
_entity_poly.pdbx_seq_one_letter_code
_entity_poly.pdbx_strand_id
1 'polypeptide(L)'
;MAWRAIAEFESLEGDDRWDGEFAEDLVGCTLLAGLTYVDHDNQLLRRQQVFGTVVSVDRQAGILVRQETGDDFTIAPVLDAIEPAQPGIYQLADEDTAVEDPDFTALLTIRAPLRS
;
A
#
# COMPACT_ATOMS: atom_id res chain seq x y z
N MET A 1 39.54 -8.48 31.81
CA MET A 1 39.07 -7.23 31.18
C MET A 1 39.77 -7.08 29.83
N ALA A 2 39.21 -7.65 28.77
CA ALA A 2 39.63 -7.41 27.39
C ALA A 2 38.51 -7.92 26.48
N TRP A 3 37.59 -7.03 26.10
CA TRP A 3 36.64 -7.29 25.03
C TRP A 3 37.16 -6.54 23.81
N ARG A 4 37.41 -7.30 22.74
CA ARG A 4 37.76 -6.78 21.42
C ARG A 4 36.54 -6.04 20.88
N ALA A 5 36.74 -4.80 20.46
CA ALA A 5 35.78 -4.10 19.63
C ALA A 5 35.71 -4.82 18.27
N ILE A 6 34.73 -5.70 18.13
CA ILE A 6 34.14 -5.98 16.82
C ILE A 6 33.01 -4.97 16.75
N ALA A 7 33.30 -3.78 16.21
CA ALA A 7 32.26 -2.97 15.61
C ALA A 7 31.83 -3.74 14.37
N GLU A 8 30.92 -4.68 14.57
CA GLU A 8 30.11 -5.26 13.51
C GLU A 8 29.27 -4.09 13.02
N PHE A 9 29.81 -3.40 12.02
CA PHE A 9 29.09 -2.40 11.26
C PHE A 9 28.00 -3.18 10.53
N GLU A 10 26.85 -3.35 11.18
CA GLU A 10 25.66 -3.91 10.56
C GLU A 10 25.43 -3.12 9.28
N SER A 11 25.75 -3.75 8.16
CA SER A 11 25.53 -3.21 6.84
C SER A 11 24.03 -3.02 6.65
N LEU A 12 23.52 -1.81 6.94
CA LEU A 12 22.17 -1.39 6.60
C LEU A 12 22.05 -1.03 5.10
N GLU A 13 22.68 -1.81 4.23
CA GLU A 13 22.59 -1.64 2.78
C GLU A 13 22.09 -2.94 2.13
N GLY A 14 20.94 -3.39 2.64
CA GLY A 14 19.94 -4.09 1.85
C GLY A 14 18.73 -3.17 1.77
N ASP A 15 18.46 -2.62 0.60
CA ASP A 15 17.16 -2.05 0.26
C ASP A 15 16.16 -3.20 0.05
N ASP A 16 15.98 -3.98 1.14
CA ASP A 16 15.30 -5.28 1.22
C ASP A 16 13.77 -5.17 1.33
N ARG A 17 13.19 -3.99 1.02
CA ARG A 17 11.73 -3.77 1.10
C ARG A 17 10.99 -3.94 -0.22
N TRP A 18 11.71 -4.25 -1.30
CA TRP A 18 11.11 -4.50 -2.60
C TRP A 18 11.17 -5.98 -2.95
N ASP A 19 10.04 -6.66 -2.77
CA ASP A 19 9.84 -8.02 -3.24
C ASP A 19 9.33 -8.01 -4.69
N GLY A 20 10.24 -8.25 -5.64
CA GLY A 20 9.93 -8.25 -7.06
C GLY A 20 9.02 -9.42 -7.50
N GLU A 21 9.12 -10.57 -6.84
CA GLU A 21 8.29 -11.73 -7.15
C GLU A 21 6.84 -11.46 -6.72
N PHE A 22 6.66 -10.95 -5.50
CA PHE A 22 5.34 -10.54 -5.02
C PHE A 22 4.74 -9.41 -5.86
N ALA A 23 5.56 -8.45 -6.31
CA ALA A 23 5.11 -7.39 -7.20
C ALA A 23 4.54 -7.91 -8.53
N GLU A 24 5.15 -8.94 -9.11
CA GLU A 24 4.66 -9.60 -10.33
C GLU A 24 3.36 -10.37 -10.06
N ASP A 25 3.29 -11.09 -8.94
CA ASP A 25 2.10 -11.86 -8.53
C ASP A 25 0.86 -10.98 -8.25
N LEU A 26 1.06 -9.73 -7.85
CA LEU A 26 -0.04 -8.78 -7.64
C LEU A 26 -0.73 -8.39 -8.96
N VAL A 27 -0.06 -8.47 -10.10
CA VAL A 27 -0.62 -8.02 -11.38
C VAL A 27 -1.77 -8.95 -11.81
N GLY A 28 -2.94 -8.36 -12.05
CA GLY A 28 -4.17 -9.07 -12.39
C GLY A 28 -5.03 -9.46 -11.18
N CYS A 29 -4.51 -9.36 -9.96
CA CYS A 29 -5.29 -9.55 -8.74
C CYS A 29 -6.16 -8.33 -8.43
N THR A 30 -7.19 -8.55 -7.62
CA THR A 30 -8.05 -7.50 -7.08
C THR A 30 -7.46 -6.94 -5.78
N LEU A 31 -7.42 -5.61 -5.68
CA LEU A 31 -6.85 -4.90 -4.54
C LEU A 31 -7.86 -3.91 -3.97
N LEU A 32 -8.11 -4.02 -2.67
CA LEU A 32 -8.83 -3.04 -1.88
C LEU A 32 -7.85 -2.19 -1.04
N ALA A 33 -7.58 -0.97 -1.49
CA ALA A 33 -6.70 -0.04 -0.81
C ALA A 33 -7.48 0.98 0.04
N GLY A 34 -7.30 0.95 1.35
CA GLY A 34 -7.76 1.96 2.30
C GLY A 34 -6.71 3.05 2.51
N LEU A 35 -7.02 4.26 2.08
CA LEU A 35 -6.16 5.44 2.17
C LEU A 35 -6.66 6.39 3.25
N THR A 36 -5.82 6.65 4.25
CA THR A 36 -6.08 7.64 5.30
C THR A 36 -5.19 8.85 5.08
N TYR A 37 -5.79 9.99 4.74
CA TYR A 37 -5.06 11.24 4.55
C TYR A 37 -5.03 12.01 5.86
N VAL A 38 -3.84 12.38 6.31
CA VAL A 38 -3.61 13.17 7.52
C VAL A 38 -2.79 14.42 7.21
N ASP A 39 -2.93 15.47 8.01
CA ASP A 39 -2.07 16.64 7.91
C ASP A 39 -0.70 16.44 8.61
N HIS A 40 0.07 17.52 8.72
CA HIS A 40 1.38 17.52 9.37
C HIS A 40 1.30 17.26 10.88
N ASP A 41 0.17 17.57 11.52
CA ASP A 41 -0.12 17.37 12.94
C ASP A 41 -0.86 16.03 13.21
N ASN A 42 -0.89 15.12 12.22
CA ASN A 42 -1.62 13.84 12.26
C ASN A 42 -3.16 13.99 12.36
N GLN A 43 -3.73 15.16 12.07
CA GLN A 43 -5.19 15.30 12.04
C GLN A 43 -5.76 14.66 10.78
N LEU A 44 -6.86 13.92 10.94
CA LEU A 44 -7.55 13.27 9.84
C LEU A 44 -8.14 14.32 8.90
N LEU A 45 -7.69 14.29 7.64
CA LEU A 45 -8.24 15.14 6.58
C LEU A 45 -9.39 14.43 5.87
N ARG A 46 -9.17 13.18 5.44
CA ARG A 46 -10.18 12.35 4.78
C ARG A 46 -9.75 10.87 4.77
N ARG A 47 -10.72 9.99 4.59
CA ARG A 47 -10.49 8.58 4.22
C ARG A 47 -11.02 8.36 2.82
N GLN A 48 -10.35 7.49 2.08
CA GLN A 48 -10.78 7.06 0.75
C GLN A 48 -10.48 5.57 0.64
N GLN A 49 -11.38 4.82 0.01
CA GLN A 49 -11.10 3.45 -0.38
C GLN A 49 -11.07 3.39 -1.91
N VAL A 50 -10.13 2.60 -2.43
CA VAL A 50 -9.95 2.35 -3.85
C VAL A 50 -10.02 0.85 -4.03
N PHE A 51 -10.93 0.39 -4.88
CA PHE A 51 -11.05 -1.01 -5.24
C PHE A 51 -10.91 -1.16 -6.75
N GLY A 52 -10.18 -2.18 -7.18
CA GLY A 52 -10.04 -2.50 -8.59
C GLY A 52 -9.00 -3.58 -8.85
N THR A 53 -8.67 -3.77 -10.13
CA THR A 53 -7.67 -4.74 -10.57
C THR A 53 -6.32 -4.07 -10.71
N VAL A 54 -5.27 -4.70 -10.19
CA VAL A 54 -3.89 -4.23 -10.36
C VAL A 54 -3.46 -4.45 -11.82
N VAL A 55 -3.09 -3.37 -12.50
CA VAL A 55 -2.67 -3.37 -13.91
C VAL A 55 -1.15 -3.44 -14.04
N SER A 56 -0.43 -2.76 -13.14
CA SER A 56 1.03 -2.75 -13.13
C SER A 56 1.54 -2.40 -11.75
N VAL A 57 2.68 -2.98 -11.38
CA VAL A 57 3.40 -2.67 -10.14
C VAL A 57 4.81 -2.24 -10.53
N ASP A 58 5.15 -1.00 -10.23
CA ASP A 58 6.49 -0.47 -10.50
C ASP A 58 7.02 0.29 -9.28
N ARG A 59 8.31 0.11 -9.02
CA ARG A 59 8.97 0.67 -7.85
C ARG A 59 9.00 2.21 -7.85
N GLN A 60 9.04 2.84 -9.02
CA GLN A 60 9.14 4.28 -9.19
C GLN A 60 7.79 4.92 -9.55
N ALA A 61 7.02 4.26 -10.41
CA ALA A 61 5.72 4.75 -10.88
C ALA A 61 4.57 4.43 -9.92
N GLY A 62 4.70 3.42 -9.06
CA GLY A 62 3.67 2.99 -8.11
C GLY A 62 2.88 1.78 -8.58
N ILE A 63 1.79 1.50 -7.87
CA ILE A 63 0.86 0.42 -8.20
C ILE A 63 -0.36 1.05 -8.88
N LEU A 64 -0.57 0.68 -10.14
CA LEU A 64 -1.71 1.12 -10.93
C LEU A 64 -2.89 0.17 -10.71
N VAL A 65 -3.99 0.71 -10.22
CA VAL A 65 -5.24 0.00 -9.97
C VAL A 65 -6.30 0.55 -10.90
N ARG A 66 -6.88 -0.31 -11.74
CA ARG A 66 -8.01 0.04 -12.60
C ARG A 66 -9.32 -0.17 -11.85
N GLN A 67 -10.06 0.91 -11.63
CA GLN A 67 -11.36 0.86 -10.98
C GLN A 67 -12.47 0.51 -11.98
N GLU A 68 -13.55 -0.11 -11.52
CA GLU A 68 -14.71 -0.42 -12.37
C GLU A 68 -15.44 0.83 -12.87
N THR A 69 -15.27 1.96 -12.18
CA THR A 69 -15.79 3.27 -12.59
C THR A 69 -15.11 3.80 -13.86
N GLY A 70 -14.00 3.18 -14.29
CA GLY A 70 -13.23 3.57 -15.48
C GLY A 70 -12.07 4.52 -15.20
N ASP A 71 -11.91 4.98 -13.97
CA ASP A 71 -10.77 5.78 -13.55
C ASP A 71 -9.63 4.87 -13.05
N ASP A 72 -8.42 5.10 -13.56
CA ASP A 72 -7.22 4.43 -13.07
C ASP A 72 -6.66 5.23 -11.87
N PHE A 73 -6.29 4.53 -10.79
CA PHE A 73 -5.74 5.11 -9.58
C PHE A 73 -4.34 4.56 -9.30
N THR A 74 -3.41 5.44 -8.90
CA THR A 74 -2.04 5.02 -8.55
C THR A 74 -1.80 5.16 -7.05
N ILE A 75 -1.46 4.07 -6.38
CA ILE A 75 -1.04 4.07 -4.97
C ILE A 75 0.48 3.94 -4.86
N ALA A 76 1.01 4.31 -3.69
CA ALA A 76 2.42 4.17 -3.39
C ALA A 76 2.86 2.69 -3.44
N PRO A 77 4.05 2.37 -3.97
CA PRO A 77 4.55 1.00 -4.12
C PRO A 77 5.11 0.46 -2.80
N VAL A 78 4.26 0.39 -1.77
CA VAL A 78 4.61 -0.10 -0.43
C VAL A 78 4.09 -1.52 -0.29
N LEU A 79 4.85 -2.48 -0.80
CA LEU A 79 4.46 -3.90 -0.83
C LEU A 79 4.21 -4.48 0.57
N ASP A 80 4.99 -4.05 1.57
CA ASP A 80 4.81 -4.42 2.98
C ASP A 80 3.44 -4.04 3.56
N ALA A 81 2.72 -3.12 2.92
CA ALA A 81 1.39 -2.70 3.34
C ALA A 81 0.26 -3.52 2.69
N ILE A 82 0.60 -4.47 1.81
CA ILE A 82 -0.34 -5.30 1.06
C ILE A 82 -0.39 -6.68 1.71
N GLU A 83 -1.58 -7.08 2.13
CA GLU A 83 -1.83 -8.36 2.79
C GLU A 83 -2.93 -9.10 2.04
N PRO A 84 -2.89 -10.46 1.99
CA PRO A 84 -4.00 -11.25 1.47
C PRO A 84 -5.29 -10.87 2.20
N ALA A 85 -6.37 -10.62 1.46
CA ALA A 85 -7.60 -10.26 2.12
C ALA A 85 -8.21 -11.47 2.85
N GLN A 86 -8.94 -11.19 3.91
CA GLN A 86 -9.74 -12.21 4.56
C GLN A 86 -11.04 -12.39 3.77
N PRO A 87 -11.53 -13.63 3.63
CA PRO A 87 -12.84 -13.86 3.03
C PRO A 87 -13.92 -13.08 3.78
N GLY A 88 -14.76 -12.36 3.04
CA GLY A 88 -15.83 -11.54 3.57
C GLY A 88 -16.29 -10.43 2.63
N ILE A 89 -17.29 -9.72 3.11
CA ILE A 89 -17.84 -8.54 2.43
C ILE A 89 -17.24 -7.30 3.08
N TYR A 90 -16.54 -6.51 2.28
CA TYR A 90 -15.96 -5.24 2.65
C TYR A 90 -16.87 -4.12 2.15
N GLN A 91 -17.47 -3.37 3.08
CA GLN A 91 -18.21 -2.16 2.74
C GLN A 91 -17.22 -1.04 2.38
N LEU A 92 -17.39 -0.47 1.19
CA LEU A 92 -16.77 0.80 0.86
C LEU A 92 -17.51 1.92 1.60
N ALA A 93 -16.78 2.97 1.95
CA ALA A 93 -17.33 4.13 2.65
C ALA A 93 -18.44 4.85 1.86
N ASP A 94 -18.50 4.63 0.54
CA ASP A 94 -19.63 5.02 -0.30
C ASP A 94 -20.71 3.93 -0.20
N GLU A 95 -21.80 4.30 0.46
CA GLU A 95 -22.79 3.43 1.15
C GLU A 95 -23.51 2.35 0.30
N ASP A 96 -23.26 2.29 -1.01
CA ASP A 96 -23.91 1.35 -1.95
C ASP A 96 -22.95 0.37 -2.64
N THR A 97 -21.64 0.39 -2.35
CA THR A 97 -20.69 -0.53 -2.99
C THR A 97 -20.05 -1.47 -1.95
N ALA A 98 -20.32 -2.76 -2.11
CA ALA A 98 -19.71 -3.82 -1.34
C ALA A 98 -18.75 -4.60 -2.22
N VAL A 99 -17.55 -4.87 -1.70
CA VAL A 99 -16.55 -5.71 -2.32
C VAL A 99 -16.59 -7.07 -1.65
N GLU A 100 -16.82 -8.12 -2.41
CA GLU A 100 -16.80 -9.50 -1.94
C GLU A 100 -15.45 -10.13 -2.25
N ASP A 101 -14.80 -10.71 -1.24
CA ASP A 101 -13.58 -11.51 -1.36
C ASP A 101 -12.50 -10.92 -2.28
N PRO A 102 -11.95 -9.71 -1.99
CA PRO A 102 -10.80 -9.22 -2.74
C PRO A 102 -9.60 -10.15 -2.53
N ASP A 103 -8.68 -10.21 -3.48
CA ASP A 103 -7.46 -11.03 -3.32
C ASP A 103 -6.54 -10.43 -2.26
N PHE A 104 -6.41 -9.09 -2.27
CA PHE A 104 -5.53 -8.34 -1.38
C PHE A 104 -6.19 -7.09 -0.81
N THR A 105 -5.70 -6.68 0.36
CA THR A 105 -6.02 -5.39 0.97
C THR A 105 -4.75 -4.61 1.26
N ALA A 106 -4.81 -3.28 1.15
CA ALA A 106 -3.71 -2.40 1.56
C ALA A 106 -4.20 -1.26 2.44
N LEU A 107 -3.44 -0.92 3.49
CA LEU A 107 -3.75 0.22 4.36
C LEU A 107 -2.61 1.22 4.37
N LEU A 108 -2.84 2.40 3.81
CA LEU A 108 -1.84 3.45 3.68
C LEU A 108 -2.27 4.72 4.42
N THR A 109 -1.35 5.29 5.18
CA THR A 109 -1.51 6.63 5.75
C THR A 109 -0.68 7.64 4.96
N ILE A 110 -1.34 8.56 4.28
CA ILE A 110 -0.73 9.58 3.44
C ILE A 110 -0.70 10.89 4.22
N ARG A 111 0.51 11.42 4.43
CA ARG A 111 0.71 12.67 5.15
C ARG A 111 0.86 13.83 4.18
N ALA A 112 0.06 14.87 4.36
CA ALA A 112 0.21 16.11 3.62
C ALA A 112 1.54 16.80 4.01
N PRO A 113 2.28 17.35 3.03
CA PRO A 113 3.52 18.05 3.32
C PRO A 113 3.26 19.29 4.17
N LEU A 114 4.20 19.61 5.06
CA LEU A 114 4.23 20.90 5.74
C LEU A 114 4.56 21.98 4.70
N ARG A 115 3.57 22.75 4.26
CA ARG A 115 3.82 24.01 3.53
C ARG A 115 4.02 25.12 4.56
N SER A 116 5.28 25.53 4.74
CA SER A 116 5.66 26.78 5.42
C SER A 116 5.47 27.99 4.50
#